data_AF-A0A937A7U5-F1
#
_entry.id   AF-A0A937A7U5-F1
#
_cell.length_a   1.000
_cell.length_b   1.000
_cell.length_c   1.000
_cell.angle_alpha   90.00
_cell.angle_beta   90.00
_cell.angle_gamma   90.00
#
_symmetry.space_group_name_H-M   'P 1'
#
loop_
_entity.id
_entity.type
_entity.pdbx_description
1 polymer ?
#
loop_
_entity_poly.entity_id
_entity_poly.type
_entity_poly.pdbx_seq_one_letter_code
_entity_poly.pdbx_strand_id
1 'polypeptide(L)'
;MKKSFTLIALSGIIMTSCVSKKKYVALEQELQDTRSTLQRTAVEKDELEDKFAKIEARVADYNAKINSLRDESNEKMVMVDDIVAISNNSKEKMRETLTKVDPNKLQNAKTLKDSMNLAVSHNLKSSLDDSLKDDEDISINIDNTVVMISISDKMLFKTASYRVSDKANGILQKLANVINSEPSIEVMVEGHTDPRTISNAVVQDNWDLSVKRATSIVRKLQNKYNVAPEKLIASGRSSYKPLVENSSDENMAINRRTKIVLLPNMDKFFAMLSAN
;
A
#
# COMPACT_ATOMS: atom_id res chain seq x y z
N MET A 1 92.07 -70.67 50.45
CA MET A 1 90.61 -70.42 50.54
C MET A 1 90.30 -68.99 50.14
N LYS A 2 89.48 -68.83 49.09
CA LYS A 2 88.61 -67.72 48.67
C LYS A 2 88.87 -66.30 49.23
N LYS A 3 89.01 -65.32 48.31
CA LYS A 3 88.16 -64.10 48.12
C LYS A 3 88.98 -62.89 47.66
N SER A 4 88.77 -62.45 46.42
CA SER A 4 88.49 -61.05 46.05
C SER A 4 88.53 -60.86 44.52
N PHE A 5 87.56 -61.48 43.85
CA PHE A 5 86.87 -60.83 42.75
C PHE A 5 85.91 -59.81 43.39
N THR A 6 85.64 -58.67 42.74
CA THR A 6 84.76 -57.54 43.14
C THR A 6 85.42 -56.39 43.89
N LEU A 7 86.19 -55.51 43.21
CA LEU A 7 86.11 -54.04 43.47
C LEU A 7 86.87 -53.12 42.47
N ILE A 8 87.04 -53.51 41.21
CA ILE A 8 87.24 -52.52 40.14
C ILE A 8 86.08 -52.75 39.16
N ALA A 9 84.89 -52.29 39.55
CA ALA A 9 84.46 -50.92 39.32
C ALA A 9 84.36 -50.71 37.79
N LEU A 10 83.21 -51.01 37.19
CA LEU A 10 82.08 -50.07 37.20
C LEU A 10 82.44 -48.68 36.62
N SER A 11 83.54 -48.57 35.87
CA SER A 11 83.95 -47.37 35.13
C SER A 11 83.79 -47.51 33.60
N GLY A 12 83.40 -48.69 33.11
CA GLY A 12 83.30 -48.97 31.67
C GLY A 12 81.93 -48.74 31.04
N ILE A 13 80.91 -48.36 31.83
CA ILE A 13 79.52 -48.23 31.38
C ILE A 13 79.02 -46.80 31.68
N ILE A 14 79.68 -45.79 31.11
CA ILE A 14 79.14 -44.40 31.14
C ILE A 14 79.09 -43.76 29.74
N MET A 15 79.62 -44.38 28.67
CA MET A 15 79.80 -43.65 27.40
C MET A 15 79.34 -44.41 26.15
N THR A 16 78.05 -44.75 26.07
CA THR A 16 77.42 -45.03 24.77
C THR A 16 76.07 -44.32 24.66
N SER A 17 76.05 -43.00 24.90
CA SER A 17 74.99 -42.11 24.41
C SER A 17 75.33 -41.49 23.05
N CYS A 18 76.44 -41.88 22.43
CA CYS A 18 76.87 -41.34 21.15
C CYS A 18 76.02 -41.91 20.01
N VAL A 19 74.99 -41.17 19.61
CA VAL A 19 74.32 -41.33 18.31
C VAL A 19 75.39 -41.27 17.20
N SER A 20 75.31 -42.16 16.21
CA SER A 20 76.30 -42.13 15.11
C SER A 20 76.27 -40.77 14.41
N LYS A 21 77.45 -40.23 14.06
CA LYS A 21 77.57 -38.90 13.41
C LYS A 21 76.63 -38.76 12.20
N LYS A 22 76.40 -39.85 11.46
CA LYS A 22 75.45 -39.91 10.34
C LYS A 22 73.99 -39.73 10.77
N LYS A 23 73.55 -40.36 11.87
CA LYS A 23 72.20 -40.19 12.43
C LYS A 23 72.01 -38.80 13.04
N TYR A 24 73.04 -38.26 13.69
CA TYR A 24 73.00 -36.90 14.24
C TYR A 24 72.84 -35.85 13.14
N VAL A 25 73.66 -35.93 12.08
CA VAL A 25 73.57 -35.03 10.92
C VAL A 25 72.23 -35.19 10.20
N ALA A 26 71.71 -36.41 10.05
CA ALA A 26 70.39 -36.63 9.46
C ALA A 26 69.26 -36.01 10.30
N LEU A 27 69.33 -36.13 11.63
CA LEU A 27 68.34 -35.54 12.54
C LEU A 27 68.43 -34.01 12.57
N GLU A 28 69.63 -33.44 12.48
CA GLU A 28 69.88 -32.01 12.38
C GLU A 28 69.31 -31.43 11.07
N GLN A 29 69.51 -32.15 9.96
CA GLN A 29 68.92 -31.83 8.65
C GLN A 29 67.38 -31.88 8.71
N GLU A 30 66.79 -32.93 9.26
CA GLU A 30 65.34 -33.10 9.39
C GLU A 30 64.73 -32.02 10.30
N LEU A 31 65.42 -31.64 11.37
CA LEU A 31 65.00 -30.55 12.26
C LEU A 31 65.04 -29.20 11.53
N GLN A 32 66.06 -28.96 10.72
CA GLN A 32 66.17 -27.75 9.89
C GLN A 32 65.05 -27.70 8.83
N ASP A 33 64.78 -28.81 8.15
CA ASP A 33 63.72 -28.93 7.15
C ASP A 33 62.32 -28.76 7.77
N THR A 34 62.11 -29.34 8.96
CA THR A 34 60.86 -29.19 9.72
C THR A 34 60.65 -27.74 10.16
N ARG A 35 61.70 -27.06 10.64
CA ARG A 35 61.63 -25.62 10.98
C ARG A 35 61.32 -24.75 9.78
N SER A 36 61.97 -25.01 8.65
CA SER A 36 61.73 -24.32 7.39
C SER A 36 60.27 -24.50 6.93
N THR A 37 59.77 -25.74 6.99
CA THR A 37 58.38 -26.06 6.62
C THR A 37 57.39 -25.40 7.57
N LEU A 38 57.64 -25.45 8.87
CA LEU A 38 56.79 -24.80 9.89
C LEU A 38 56.70 -23.29 9.66
N GLN A 39 57.84 -22.64 9.37
CA GLN A 39 57.88 -21.21 9.08
C GLN A 39 57.13 -20.89 7.79
N ARG A 40 57.30 -21.68 6.73
CA ARG A 40 56.54 -21.51 5.48
C ARG A 40 55.05 -21.67 5.70
N THR A 41 54.62 -22.71 6.41
CA THR A 41 53.20 -22.95 6.70
C THR A 41 52.60 -21.87 7.60
N ALA A 42 53.38 -21.30 8.53
CA ALA A 42 52.94 -20.16 9.34
C ALA A 42 52.67 -18.92 8.47
N VAL A 43 53.58 -18.60 7.54
CA VAL A 43 53.38 -17.48 6.59
C VAL A 43 52.19 -17.73 5.66
N GLU A 44 52.05 -18.94 5.11
CA GLU A 44 50.90 -19.30 4.28
C GLU A 44 49.57 -19.20 5.04
N LYS A 45 49.56 -19.58 6.33
CA LYS A 45 48.40 -19.44 7.20
C LYS A 45 48.04 -17.97 7.41
N ASP A 46 49.01 -17.12 7.73
CA ASP A 46 48.78 -15.67 7.93
C ASP A 46 48.24 -15.03 6.63
N GLU A 47 48.78 -15.39 5.47
CA GLU A 47 48.26 -14.94 4.18
C GLU A 47 46.82 -15.40 3.89
N LEU A 48 46.48 -16.63 4.30
CA LEU A 48 45.13 -17.19 4.17
C LEU A 48 44.14 -16.48 5.08
N GLU A 49 44.52 -16.20 6.34
CA GLU A 49 43.71 -15.44 7.29
C GLU A 49 43.44 -14.02 6.78
N ASP A 50 44.45 -13.34 6.22
CA ASP A 50 44.30 -12.02 5.59
C ASP A 50 43.35 -12.05 4.38
N LYS A 51 43.46 -13.09 3.53
CA LYS A 51 42.55 -13.27 2.38
C LYS A 51 41.13 -13.55 2.84
N PHE A 52 40.95 -14.35 3.90
CA PHE A 52 39.66 -14.67 4.47
C PHE A 52 38.99 -13.42 5.05
N ALA A 53 39.71 -12.62 5.82
CA ALA A 53 39.22 -11.35 6.36
C ALA A 53 38.76 -10.38 5.25
N LYS A 54 39.50 -10.31 4.13
CA LYS A 54 39.10 -9.50 2.96
C LYS A 54 37.81 -10.02 2.30
N ILE A 55 37.63 -11.34 2.22
CA ILE A 55 36.42 -11.95 1.66
C ILE A 55 35.22 -11.66 2.59
N GLU A 56 35.37 -11.84 3.89
CA GLU A 56 34.30 -11.54 4.86
C GLU A 56 33.86 -10.08 4.80
N ALA A 57 34.82 -9.15 4.74
CA ALA A 57 34.53 -7.73 4.56
C ALA A 57 33.75 -7.45 3.26
N ARG A 58 34.12 -8.11 2.17
CA ARG A 58 33.44 -7.95 0.87
C ARG A 58 32.03 -8.57 0.87
N VAL A 59 31.84 -9.68 1.57
CA VAL A 59 30.52 -10.31 1.76
C VAL A 59 29.62 -9.40 2.60
N ALA A 60 30.13 -8.80 3.67
CA ALA A 60 29.40 -7.85 4.49
C ALA A 60 28.95 -6.63 3.67
N ASP A 61 29.85 -6.05 2.86
CA ASP A 61 29.55 -4.91 1.99
C ASP A 61 28.50 -5.27 0.92
N TYR A 62 28.61 -6.43 0.26
CA TYR A 62 27.59 -6.88 -0.68
C TYR A 62 26.24 -7.15 -0.03
N ASN A 63 26.20 -7.73 1.17
CA ASN A 63 24.95 -7.93 1.90
C ASN A 63 24.31 -6.59 2.29
N ALA A 64 25.10 -5.62 2.77
CA ALA A 64 24.62 -4.27 3.03
C ALA A 64 24.09 -3.59 1.76
N LYS A 65 24.78 -3.76 0.62
CA LYS A 65 24.35 -3.23 -0.67
C LYS A 65 23.07 -3.88 -1.16
N ILE A 66 22.94 -5.20 -1.07
CA ILE A 66 21.73 -5.95 -1.44
C ILE A 66 20.55 -5.51 -0.59
N ASN A 67 20.72 -5.35 0.71
CA ASN A 67 19.67 -4.85 1.60
C ASN A 67 19.27 -3.42 1.21
N SER A 68 20.24 -2.53 0.99
CA SER A 68 19.95 -1.15 0.56
C SER A 68 19.21 -1.09 -0.79
N LEU A 69 19.59 -1.93 -1.76
CA LEU A 69 18.92 -2.00 -3.07
C LEU A 69 17.52 -2.60 -2.96
N ARG A 70 17.31 -3.56 -2.05
CA ARG A 70 16.01 -4.16 -1.79
C ARG A 70 15.07 -3.18 -1.09
N ASP A 71 15.58 -2.41 -0.14
CA ASP A 71 14.83 -1.37 0.56
C ASP A 71 14.49 -0.22 -0.40
N GLU A 72 15.46 0.23 -1.21
CA GLU A 72 15.27 1.26 -2.23
C GLU A 72 14.28 0.84 -3.33
N SER A 73 14.27 -0.44 -3.73
CA SER A 73 13.32 -1.00 -4.68
C SER A 73 11.91 -1.22 -4.09
N ASN A 74 11.81 -1.42 -2.77
CA ASN A 74 10.53 -1.50 -2.07
C ASN A 74 9.89 -0.12 -1.86
N GLU A 75 10.69 0.94 -1.75
CA GLU A 75 10.21 2.31 -1.51
C GLU A 75 10.01 3.14 -2.80
N LYS A 76 10.79 2.93 -3.86
CA LYS A 76 10.71 3.77 -5.06
C LYS A 76 9.56 3.36 -5.99
N MET A 77 8.54 4.21 -6.06
CA MET A 77 7.67 4.33 -7.23
C MET A 77 8.49 4.79 -8.44
N VAL A 78 8.48 4.02 -9.52
CA VAL A 78 8.96 4.50 -10.82
C VAL A 78 7.74 4.72 -11.71
N MET A 79 7.40 5.98 -11.98
CA MET A 79 6.51 6.30 -13.09
C MET A 79 7.32 6.10 -14.38
N VAL A 80 6.96 5.08 -15.17
CA VAL A 80 7.45 4.92 -16.54
C VAL A 80 6.21 4.94 -17.44
N ASP A 81 6.12 5.93 -18.33
CA ASP A 81 5.14 6.02 -19.43
C ASP A 81 3.68 5.67 -19.05
N ASP A 82 3.04 6.45 -18.17
CA ASP A 82 1.63 6.28 -17.75
C ASP A 82 1.30 4.93 -17.06
N ILE A 83 2.29 4.06 -16.81
CA ILE A 83 2.14 2.82 -16.06
C ILE A 83 2.75 3.03 -14.69
N VAL A 84 1.91 3.00 -13.66
CA VAL A 84 2.37 3.03 -12.28
C VAL A 84 3.17 1.75 -12.00
N ALA A 85 4.48 1.86 -11.82
CA ALA A 85 5.24 0.78 -11.19
C ALA A 85 4.89 0.77 -9.69
N ILE A 86 3.91 -0.06 -9.36
CA ILE A 86 3.43 -0.27 -7.99
C ILE A 86 4.53 -1.03 -7.20
N SER A 87 4.87 -0.55 -6.00
CA SER A 87 5.76 -1.23 -5.05
C SER A 87 5.29 -2.67 -4.80
N ASN A 88 6.21 -3.58 -4.49
CA ASN A 88 5.86 -4.96 -4.15
C ASN A 88 4.91 -5.03 -2.93
N ASN A 89 5.03 -4.10 -1.97
CA ASN A 89 4.13 -4.03 -0.82
C ASN A 89 2.70 -3.67 -1.24
N SER A 90 2.57 -2.62 -2.05
CA SER A 90 1.27 -2.16 -2.53
C SER A 90 0.61 -3.19 -3.47
N LYS A 91 1.39 -3.97 -4.24
CA LYS A 91 0.90 -5.13 -5.01
C LYS A 91 0.30 -6.21 -4.11
N GLU A 92 0.93 -6.50 -2.97
CA GLU A 92 0.44 -7.53 -2.06
C GLU A 92 -0.87 -7.11 -1.39
N LYS A 93 -0.93 -5.91 -0.81
CA LYS A 93 -2.17 -5.33 -0.24
C LYS A 93 -3.31 -5.28 -1.27
N MET A 94 -2.98 -4.97 -2.53
CA MET A 94 -3.94 -4.99 -3.62
C MET A 94 -4.44 -6.40 -3.94
N ARG A 95 -3.55 -7.39 -4.00
CA ARG A 95 -3.93 -8.80 -4.20
C ARG A 95 -4.85 -9.30 -3.09
N GLU A 96 -4.54 -8.98 -1.84
CA GLU A 96 -5.41 -9.31 -0.70
C GLU A 96 -6.79 -8.66 -0.78
N THR A 97 -6.90 -7.45 -1.33
CA THR A 97 -8.19 -6.81 -1.55
C THR A 97 -8.94 -7.50 -2.69
N LEU A 98 -8.23 -7.85 -3.78
CA LEU A 98 -8.81 -8.50 -4.94
C LEU A 98 -9.34 -9.89 -4.65
N THR A 99 -8.77 -10.64 -3.70
CA THR A 99 -9.34 -11.95 -3.29
C THR A 99 -10.73 -11.82 -2.65
N LYS A 100 -11.10 -10.63 -2.17
CA LYS A 100 -12.42 -10.35 -1.58
C LYS A 100 -13.44 -9.83 -2.61
N VAL A 101 -13.00 -9.52 -3.83
CA VAL A 101 -13.87 -9.04 -4.91
C VAL A 101 -14.59 -10.23 -5.59
N ASP A 102 -15.81 -10.00 -6.04
CA ASP A 102 -16.59 -10.96 -6.84
C ASP A 102 -15.77 -11.51 -8.04
N PRO A 103 -15.55 -12.84 -8.12
CA PRO A 103 -14.80 -13.48 -9.20
C PRO A 103 -15.31 -13.17 -10.61
N ASN A 104 -16.62 -12.92 -10.79
CA ASN A 104 -17.17 -12.58 -12.10
C ASN A 104 -16.78 -11.17 -12.53
N LYS A 105 -16.63 -10.23 -11.59
CA LYS A 105 -16.15 -8.88 -11.88
C LYS A 105 -14.65 -8.87 -12.16
N LEU A 106 -13.88 -9.68 -11.43
CA LEU A 106 -12.44 -9.86 -11.66
C LEU A 106 -12.11 -10.45 -13.04
N GLN A 107 -12.89 -11.42 -13.52
CA GLN A 107 -12.68 -12.01 -14.85
C GLN A 107 -12.85 -11.00 -16.00
N ASN A 108 -13.64 -9.95 -15.77
CA ASN A 108 -13.85 -8.88 -16.75
C ASN A 108 -12.79 -7.76 -16.65
N ALA A 109 -11.97 -7.74 -15.59
CA ALA A 109 -10.85 -6.81 -15.46
C ALA A 109 -9.67 -7.27 -16.33
N LYS A 110 -9.39 -6.53 -17.40
CA LYS A 110 -8.33 -6.89 -18.37
C LYS A 110 -7.03 -6.16 -18.11
N THR A 111 -7.12 -4.96 -17.51
CA THR A 111 -5.98 -4.11 -17.24
C THR A 111 -5.69 -4.01 -15.75
N LEU A 112 -4.46 -3.60 -15.41
CA LEU A 112 -4.10 -3.26 -14.04
C LEU A 112 -5.06 -2.19 -13.49
N LYS A 113 -5.43 -1.21 -14.32
CA LYS A 113 -6.39 -0.14 -13.98
C LYS A 113 -7.73 -0.71 -13.56
N ASP A 114 -8.27 -1.69 -14.28
CA ASP A 114 -9.54 -2.32 -13.95
C ASP A 114 -9.49 -3.02 -12.59
N SER A 115 -8.43 -3.80 -12.34
CA SER A 115 -8.22 -4.48 -11.06
C SER A 115 -8.10 -3.49 -9.90
N MET A 116 -7.33 -2.42 -10.07
CA MET A 116 -7.20 -1.36 -9.06
C MET A 116 -8.55 -0.73 -8.75
N ASN A 117 -9.31 -0.40 -9.79
CA ASN A 117 -10.60 0.22 -9.62
C ASN A 117 -11.61 -0.70 -8.93
N LEU A 118 -11.55 -2.01 -9.19
CA LEU A 118 -12.36 -3.00 -8.47
C LEU A 118 -12.01 -3.05 -6.99
N ALA A 119 -10.72 -3.01 -6.65
CA ALA A 119 -10.26 -2.98 -5.25
C ALA A 119 -10.76 -1.73 -4.53
N VAL A 120 -10.65 -0.55 -5.14
CA VAL A 120 -11.17 0.71 -4.58
C VAL A 120 -12.69 0.64 -4.42
N SER A 121 -13.40 0.19 -5.45
CA SER A 121 -14.87 0.06 -5.41
C SER A 121 -15.33 -0.88 -4.31
N HIS A 122 -14.60 -1.99 -4.10
CA HIS A 122 -14.90 -2.95 -3.03
C HIS A 122 -14.68 -2.35 -1.64
N ASN A 123 -13.58 -1.62 -1.44
CA ASN A 123 -13.29 -0.97 -0.17
C ASN A 123 -14.29 0.14 0.14
N LEU A 124 -14.68 0.93 -0.86
CA LEU A 124 -15.76 1.91 -0.73
C LEU A 124 -17.08 1.25 -0.38
N LYS A 125 -17.47 0.17 -1.10
CA LYS A 125 -18.69 -0.60 -0.79
C LYS A 125 -18.68 -1.18 0.63
N SER A 126 -17.52 -1.62 1.09
CA SER A 126 -17.36 -2.19 2.44
C SER A 126 -17.40 -1.12 3.52
N SER A 127 -16.93 0.09 3.22
CA SER A 127 -16.93 1.25 4.14
C SER A 127 -18.29 1.95 4.18
N LEU A 128 -19.09 1.83 3.11
CA LEU A 128 -20.49 2.22 3.08
C LEU A 128 -21.29 1.21 3.90
N ASP A 129 -21.40 1.50 5.20
CA ASP A 129 -22.15 0.78 6.22
C ASP A 129 -23.50 0.24 5.70
N ASP A 130 -23.91 -0.94 6.17
CA ASP A 130 -25.22 -1.54 5.84
C ASP A 130 -26.37 -0.62 6.25
N SER A 131 -26.13 0.30 7.20
CA SER A 131 -27.08 1.33 7.62
C SER A 131 -27.41 2.40 6.55
N LEU A 132 -26.76 2.39 5.39
CA LEU A 132 -27.13 3.20 4.22
C LEU A 132 -27.98 2.45 3.19
N LYS A 133 -28.08 1.12 3.31
CA LYS A 133 -28.75 0.25 2.31
C LYS A 133 -30.24 0.05 2.57
N ASP A 134 -30.68 0.27 3.81
CA ASP A 134 -32.06 0.01 4.25
C ASP A 134 -32.96 1.27 4.26
N ASP A 135 -32.49 2.40 3.73
CA ASP A 135 -33.26 3.64 3.67
C ASP A 135 -33.96 3.78 2.30
N GLU A 136 -35.29 3.77 2.28
CA GLU A 136 -36.10 3.88 1.05
C GLU A 136 -35.82 5.16 0.26
N ASP A 137 -35.31 6.21 0.91
CA ASP A 137 -34.95 7.48 0.27
C ASP A 137 -33.52 7.47 -0.34
N ILE A 138 -32.79 6.36 -0.24
CA ILE A 138 -31.39 6.21 -0.70
C ILE A 138 -31.26 5.01 -1.64
N SER A 139 -30.65 5.24 -2.80
CA SER A 139 -30.29 4.19 -3.75
C SER A 139 -28.80 4.24 -4.04
N ILE A 140 -28.09 3.13 -3.78
CA ILE A 140 -26.65 2.99 -4.05
C ILE A 140 -26.48 2.11 -5.28
N ASN A 141 -25.87 2.68 -6.32
CA ASN A 141 -25.46 1.96 -7.52
C ASN A 141 -23.93 2.01 -7.65
N ILE A 142 -23.32 0.88 -7.97
CA ILE A 142 -21.89 0.75 -8.19
C ILE A 142 -21.70 0.27 -9.62
N ASP A 143 -21.29 1.20 -10.48
CA ASP A 143 -21.06 0.94 -11.89
C ASP A 143 -19.60 1.22 -12.23
N ASN A 144 -18.95 0.24 -12.88
CA ASN A 144 -17.64 0.37 -13.52
C ASN A 144 -16.73 1.40 -12.86
N THR A 145 -16.38 1.23 -11.58
CA THR A 145 -15.42 2.05 -10.80
C THR A 145 -15.95 3.25 -10.01
N VAL A 146 -17.21 3.64 -10.22
CA VAL A 146 -17.81 4.82 -9.59
C VAL A 146 -18.96 4.42 -8.68
N VAL A 147 -18.94 4.90 -7.44
CA VAL A 147 -20.06 4.70 -6.52
C VAL A 147 -21.01 5.89 -6.67
N MET A 148 -22.25 5.61 -7.06
CA MET A 148 -23.30 6.59 -7.24
C MET A 148 -24.36 6.40 -6.16
N ILE A 149 -24.53 7.40 -5.33
CA ILE A 149 -25.53 7.43 -4.26
C ILE A 149 -26.61 8.43 -4.69
N SER A 150 -27.80 7.94 -5.02
CA SER A 150 -28.95 8.78 -5.32
C SER A 150 -29.79 8.95 -4.06
N ILE A 151 -30.06 10.19 -3.66
CA ILE A 151 -30.85 10.51 -2.47
C ILE A 151 -32.05 11.36 -2.91
N SER A 152 -33.23 11.04 -2.36
CA SER A 152 -34.45 11.77 -2.65
C SER A 152 -34.36 13.23 -2.20
N ASP A 153 -34.95 14.13 -2.99
CA ASP A 153 -34.99 15.57 -2.67
C ASP A 153 -35.76 15.85 -1.38
N LYS A 154 -36.79 15.05 -1.09
CA LYS A 154 -37.63 15.14 0.12
C LYS A 154 -36.83 14.87 1.40
N MET A 155 -35.85 13.97 1.33
CA MET A 155 -34.95 13.68 2.45
C MET A 155 -33.93 14.82 2.64
N LEU A 156 -33.39 15.34 1.53
CA LEU A 156 -32.30 16.31 1.56
C LEU A 156 -32.73 17.75 1.80
N PHE A 157 -33.88 18.19 1.33
CA PHE A 157 -34.27 19.60 1.31
C PHE A 157 -35.66 19.85 1.86
N LYS A 158 -35.90 21.08 2.30
CA LYS A 158 -37.26 21.55 2.59
C LYS A 158 -38.05 21.68 1.28
N THR A 159 -39.37 21.53 1.35
CA THR A 159 -40.28 21.63 0.19
C THR A 159 -40.00 22.86 -0.65
N ALA A 160 -39.85 22.67 -1.97
CA ALA A 160 -39.56 23.72 -2.95
C ALA A 160 -38.37 24.63 -2.61
N SER A 161 -37.38 24.10 -1.87
CA SER A 161 -36.21 24.85 -1.41
C SER A 161 -34.89 24.17 -1.80
N TYR A 162 -33.81 24.96 -1.73
CA TYR A 162 -32.43 24.47 -1.70
C TYR A 162 -31.87 24.43 -0.27
N ARG A 163 -32.68 24.80 0.74
CA ARG A 163 -32.28 24.72 2.16
C ARG A 163 -32.29 23.26 2.60
N VAL A 164 -31.11 22.78 3.01
CA VAL A 164 -30.91 21.41 3.50
C VAL A 164 -31.77 21.16 4.74
N SER A 165 -32.48 20.04 4.73
CA SER A 165 -33.32 19.56 5.82
C SER A 165 -32.48 19.01 6.97
N ASP A 166 -32.99 19.07 8.21
CA ASP A 166 -32.30 18.48 9.35
C ASP A 166 -32.28 16.95 9.30
N LYS A 167 -33.24 16.34 8.59
CA LYS A 167 -33.28 14.90 8.31
C LYS A 167 -32.03 14.43 7.55
N ALA A 168 -31.48 15.30 6.70
CA ALA A 168 -30.29 15.03 5.91
C ALA A 168 -29.01 14.96 6.77
N ASN A 169 -29.02 15.47 8.01
CA ASN A 169 -27.79 15.58 8.80
C ASN A 169 -27.15 14.20 9.08
N GLY A 170 -27.95 13.16 9.33
CA GLY A 170 -27.42 11.82 9.61
C GLY A 170 -26.72 11.21 8.40
N ILE A 171 -27.37 11.24 7.23
CA ILE A 171 -26.80 10.71 5.99
C ILE A 171 -25.57 11.51 5.53
N LEU A 172 -25.63 12.84 5.58
CA LEU A 172 -24.50 13.68 5.18
C LEU A 172 -23.29 13.50 6.11
N GLN A 173 -23.51 13.20 7.39
CA GLN A 173 -22.42 12.88 8.32
C GLN A 173 -21.76 11.55 7.97
N LYS A 174 -22.54 10.49 7.73
CA LYS A 174 -22.01 9.18 7.31
C LYS A 174 -21.21 9.30 6.02
N LEU A 175 -21.75 10.03 5.04
CA LEU A 175 -21.05 10.30 3.78
C LEU A 175 -19.74 11.05 4.03
N ALA A 176 -19.76 12.11 4.84
CA ALA A 176 -18.55 12.86 5.15
C ALA A 176 -17.48 11.99 5.84
N ASN A 177 -17.87 11.08 6.72
CA ASN A 177 -16.94 10.14 7.35
C ASN A 177 -16.23 9.26 6.31
N VAL A 178 -16.96 8.72 5.33
CA VAL A 178 -16.39 7.93 4.22
C VAL A 178 -15.44 8.79 3.36
N ILE A 179 -15.82 10.04 3.08
CA ILE A 179 -14.98 10.96 2.29
C ILE A 179 -13.69 11.33 3.02
N ASN A 180 -13.77 11.50 4.34
CA ASN A 180 -12.63 11.86 5.16
C ASN A 180 -11.71 10.67 5.45
N SER A 181 -12.26 9.45 5.53
CA SER A 181 -11.45 8.23 5.70
C SER A 181 -10.67 7.85 4.44
N GLU A 182 -11.09 8.31 3.26
CA GLU A 182 -10.45 7.97 1.99
C GLU A 182 -9.86 9.22 1.31
N PRO A 183 -8.53 9.47 1.44
CA PRO A 183 -7.86 10.60 0.80
C PRO A 183 -7.94 10.59 -0.73
N SER A 184 -8.04 9.40 -1.34
CA SER A 184 -7.99 9.24 -2.80
C SER A 184 -9.35 9.31 -3.49
N ILE A 185 -10.35 9.97 -2.90
CA ILE A 185 -11.64 10.19 -3.56
C ILE A 185 -11.99 11.67 -3.65
N GLU A 186 -12.63 11.99 -4.77
CA GLU A 186 -13.34 13.23 -5.01
C GLU A 186 -14.84 12.94 -5.04
N VAL A 187 -15.65 13.95 -4.74
CA VAL A 187 -17.09 13.83 -4.60
C VAL A 187 -17.75 14.86 -5.48
N MET A 188 -18.49 14.39 -6.48
CA MET A 188 -19.37 15.22 -7.29
C MET A 188 -20.81 15.10 -6.81
N VAL A 189 -21.39 16.23 -6.43
CA VAL A 189 -22.81 16.35 -6.08
C VAL A 189 -23.55 16.93 -7.28
N GLU A 190 -24.40 16.12 -7.90
CA GLU A 190 -25.20 16.45 -9.08
C GLU A 190 -26.69 16.62 -8.70
N GLY A 191 -27.22 17.82 -8.86
CA GLY A 191 -28.63 18.12 -8.63
C GLY A 191 -29.51 17.79 -9.85
N HIS A 192 -30.68 17.20 -9.61
CA HIS A 192 -31.72 16.98 -10.62
C HIS A 192 -33.07 17.53 -10.13
N THR A 193 -33.88 17.99 -11.08
CA THR A 193 -35.26 18.45 -10.82
C THR A 193 -36.26 17.65 -11.64
N ASP A 194 -37.53 17.79 -11.31
CA ASP A 194 -38.61 17.45 -12.24
C ASP A 194 -38.82 18.62 -13.24
N PRO A 195 -39.68 18.49 -14.26
CA PRO A 195 -39.85 19.53 -15.28
C PRO A 195 -40.71 20.70 -14.81
N ARG A 196 -41.33 20.62 -13.62
CA ARG A 196 -42.07 21.76 -13.08
C ARG A 196 -41.06 22.85 -12.75
N THR A 197 -41.22 24.00 -13.39
CA THR A 197 -40.28 25.10 -13.24
C THR A 197 -40.65 25.93 -12.02
N ILE A 198 -39.64 26.30 -11.25
CA ILE A 198 -39.76 27.33 -10.22
C ILE A 198 -38.99 28.55 -10.71
N SER A 199 -39.67 29.70 -10.73
CA SER A 199 -39.04 30.99 -11.03
C SER A 199 -39.43 31.99 -9.94
N ASN A 200 -38.45 32.52 -9.23
CA ASN A 200 -38.62 33.53 -8.19
C ASN A 200 -37.39 34.46 -8.15
N ALA A 201 -37.38 35.42 -7.22
CA ALA A 201 -36.31 36.41 -7.12
C ALA A 201 -34.89 35.83 -6.90
N VAL A 202 -34.79 34.57 -6.44
CA VAL A 202 -33.52 33.91 -6.09
C VAL A 202 -33.16 32.77 -7.05
N VAL A 203 -34.17 32.10 -7.62
CA VAL A 203 -34.01 30.95 -8.52
C VAL A 203 -34.66 31.30 -9.85
N GLN A 204 -33.87 31.41 -10.91
CA GLN A 204 -34.37 31.77 -12.23
C GLN A 204 -35.14 30.63 -12.90
N ASP A 205 -34.56 29.43 -12.88
CA ASP A 205 -35.06 28.23 -13.52
C ASP A 205 -34.57 26.94 -12.82
N ASN A 206 -34.84 25.79 -13.45
CA ASN A 206 -34.41 24.49 -12.95
C ASN A 206 -32.89 24.24 -13.03
N TRP A 207 -32.17 24.94 -13.91
CA TRP A 207 -30.71 24.90 -13.89
C TRP A 207 -30.19 25.51 -12.60
N ASP A 208 -30.64 26.72 -12.28
CA ASP A 208 -30.24 27.42 -11.06
C ASP A 208 -30.66 26.63 -9.82
N LEU A 209 -31.89 26.11 -9.78
CA LEU A 209 -32.36 25.29 -8.65
C LEU A 209 -31.47 24.06 -8.43
N SER A 210 -31.15 23.32 -9.50
CA SER A 210 -30.35 22.10 -9.41
C SER A 210 -28.92 22.37 -8.91
N VAL A 211 -28.27 23.42 -9.40
CA VAL A 211 -26.91 23.81 -9.00
C VAL A 211 -26.90 24.37 -7.57
N LYS A 212 -27.89 25.18 -7.19
CA LYS A 212 -27.99 25.70 -5.81
C LYS A 212 -28.19 24.58 -4.79
N ARG A 213 -28.97 23.55 -5.12
CA ARG A 213 -29.15 22.36 -4.28
C ARG A 213 -27.84 21.62 -4.10
N ALA A 214 -27.14 21.30 -5.18
CA ALA A 214 -25.82 20.67 -5.11
C ALA A 214 -24.83 21.48 -4.26
N THR A 215 -24.75 22.79 -4.50
CA THR A 215 -23.88 23.71 -3.75
C THR A 215 -24.24 23.75 -2.26
N SER A 216 -25.52 23.65 -1.91
CA SER A 216 -25.97 23.66 -0.52
C SER A 216 -25.53 22.40 0.24
N ILE A 217 -25.52 21.25 -0.43
CA ILE A 217 -24.97 19.99 0.11
C ILE A 217 -23.45 20.10 0.26
N VAL A 218 -22.74 20.55 -0.78
CA VAL A 218 -21.28 20.77 -0.74
C VAL A 218 -20.89 21.68 0.42
N ARG A 219 -21.56 22.83 0.59
CA ARG A 219 -21.31 23.73 1.73
C ARG A 219 -21.59 23.08 3.07
N LYS A 220 -22.59 22.20 3.17
CA LYS A 220 -22.88 21.47 4.41
C LYS A 220 -21.77 20.47 4.72
N LEU A 221 -21.31 19.71 3.73
CA LEU A 221 -20.18 18.77 3.84
C LEU A 221 -18.90 19.50 4.29
N GLN A 222 -18.59 20.62 3.64
CA GLN A 222 -17.44 21.46 3.99
C GLN A 222 -17.56 22.04 5.41
N ASN A 223 -18.59 22.86 5.65
CA ASN A 223 -18.62 23.73 6.83
C ASN A 223 -19.00 22.99 8.12
N LYS A 224 -19.80 21.92 8.02
CA LYS A 224 -20.28 21.18 9.20
C LYS A 224 -19.50 19.90 9.45
N TYR A 225 -19.09 19.21 8.39
CA TYR A 225 -18.46 17.90 8.47
C TYR A 225 -17.00 17.89 8.05
N ASN A 226 -16.42 19.08 7.85
CA ASN A 226 -15.00 19.30 7.64
C ASN A 226 -14.42 18.49 6.45
N VAL A 227 -15.23 18.29 5.41
CA VAL A 227 -14.75 17.70 4.15
C VAL A 227 -13.90 18.73 3.42
N ALA A 228 -12.72 18.30 2.99
CA ALA A 228 -11.76 19.15 2.30
C ALA A 228 -12.37 19.75 1.01
N PRO A 229 -12.37 21.08 0.81
CA PRO A 229 -13.03 21.72 -0.32
C PRO A 229 -12.53 21.25 -1.69
N GLU A 230 -11.24 20.94 -1.80
CA GLU A 230 -10.60 20.43 -3.01
C GLU A 230 -11.10 19.05 -3.45
N LYS A 231 -11.83 18.34 -2.58
CA LYS A 231 -12.50 17.08 -2.92
C LYS A 231 -13.92 17.28 -3.44
N LEU A 232 -14.49 18.48 -3.38
CA LEU A 232 -15.93 18.70 -3.58
C LEU A 232 -16.22 19.40 -4.92
N ILE A 233 -17.08 18.78 -5.71
CA ILE A 233 -17.58 19.31 -6.98
C ILE A 233 -19.10 19.47 -6.88
N ALA A 234 -19.64 20.64 -7.21
CA ALA A 234 -21.07 20.86 -7.33
C ALA A 234 -21.47 20.98 -8.81
N SER A 235 -22.47 20.23 -9.24
CA SER A 235 -23.00 20.25 -10.60
C SER A 235 -24.53 20.15 -10.60
N GLY A 236 -25.16 20.56 -11.71
CA GLY A 236 -26.60 20.48 -11.90
C GLY A 236 -26.91 19.94 -13.29
N ARG A 237 -28.06 19.25 -13.43
CA ARG A 237 -28.55 18.71 -14.70
C ARG A 237 -29.95 19.19 -15.06
N SER A 238 -30.53 20.08 -14.26
CA SER A 238 -31.93 20.52 -14.42
C SER A 238 -32.86 19.29 -14.53
N SER A 239 -33.91 19.37 -15.35
CA SER A 239 -34.85 18.29 -15.64
C SER A 239 -34.47 17.41 -16.84
N TYR A 240 -33.34 17.68 -17.50
CA TYR A 240 -32.97 17.07 -18.79
C TYR A 240 -32.33 15.68 -18.70
N LYS A 241 -32.15 15.16 -17.48
CA LYS A 241 -31.66 13.79 -17.22
C LYS A 241 -32.60 13.04 -16.26
N PRO A 242 -33.86 12.80 -16.67
CA PRO A 242 -34.80 12.02 -15.87
C PRO A 242 -34.37 10.54 -15.80
N LEU A 243 -34.68 9.85 -14.70
CA LEU A 243 -34.57 8.39 -14.60
C LEU A 243 -35.81 7.69 -15.15
N VAL A 244 -36.97 8.33 -15.00
CA VAL A 244 -38.28 7.82 -15.43
C VAL A 244 -39.06 8.91 -16.15
N GLU A 245 -40.05 8.53 -16.95
CA GLU A 245 -40.89 9.50 -17.66
C GLU A 245 -41.63 10.44 -16.69
N ASN A 246 -41.75 11.72 -17.02
CA ASN A 246 -42.45 12.71 -16.18
C ASN A 246 -43.98 12.65 -16.33
N SER A 247 -44.56 11.45 -16.24
CA SER A 247 -45.98 11.17 -16.50
C SER A 247 -46.86 11.17 -15.25
N SER A 248 -46.28 11.09 -14.05
CA SER A 248 -47.01 11.11 -12.77
C SER A 248 -46.25 11.86 -11.67
N ASP A 249 -46.93 12.20 -10.58
CA ASP A 249 -46.31 12.86 -9.42
C ASP A 249 -45.26 11.98 -8.73
N GLU A 250 -45.48 10.66 -8.70
CA GLU A 250 -44.55 9.65 -8.21
C GLU A 250 -43.28 9.61 -9.07
N ASN A 251 -43.43 9.57 -10.40
CA ASN A 251 -42.29 9.57 -11.31
C ASN A 251 -41.50 10.88 -11.23
N MET A 252 -42.19 12.02 -11.13
CA MET A 252 -41.53 13.29 -10.89
C MET A 252 -40.79 13.30 -9.55
N ALA A 253 -41.30 12.64 -8.51
CA ALA A 253 -40.60 12.49 -7.23
C ALA A 253 -39.30 11.71 -7.34
N ILE A 254 -39.28 10.62 -8.13
CA ILE A 254 -38.06 9.86 -8.44
C ILE A 254 -37.04 10.73 -9.18
N ASN A 255 -37.51 11.59 -10.09
CA ASN A 255 -36.63 12.49 -10.85
C ASN A 255 -36.04 13.63 -10.00
N ARG A 256 -36.75 14.10 -8.96
CA ARG A 256 -36.24 15.03 -7.94
C ARG A 256 -35.28 14.31 -7.00
N ARG A 257 -34.00 14.31 -7.35
CA ARG A 257 -32.94 13.65 -6.59
C ARG A 257 -31.65 14.46 -6.61
N THR A 258 -30.81 14.21 -5.62
CA THR A 258 -29.40 14.59 -5.68
C THR A 258 -28.59 13.31 -5.82
N LYS A 259 -27.72 13.27 -6.82
CA LYS A 259 -26.81 12.16 -7.03
C LYS A 259 -25.44 12.57 -6.52
N ILE A 260 -24.88 11.77 -5.64
CA ILE A 260 -23.55 11.93 -5.08
C ILE A 260 -22.68 10.86 -5.70
N VAL A 261 -21.64 11.28 -6.39
CA VAL A 261 -20.77 10.44 -7.19
C VAL A 261 -19.39 10.46 -6.54
N LEU A 262 -18.97 9.30 -6.01
CA LEU A 262 -17.62 9.12 -5.47
C LEU A 262 -16.70 8.72 -6.61
N LEU A 263 -15.80 9.65 -6.96
CA LEU A 263 -14.84 9.52 -8.04
C LEU A 263 -13.49 9.12 -7.45
N PRO A 264 -12.95 7.94 -7.76
CA PRO A 264 -11.59 7.60 -7.36
C PRO A 264 -10.60 8.53 -8.08
N ASN A 265 -9.74 9.19 -7.31
CA ASN A 265 -8.60 9.94 -7.81
C ASN A 265 -7.40 9.00 -7.82
N MET A 266 -7.05 8.52 -9.03
CA MET A 266 -6.00 7.52 -9.17
C MET A 266 -4.63 8.04 -8.77
N ASP A 267 -4.29 9.28 -9.09
CA ASP A 267 -3.00 9.88 -8.74
C ASP A 267 -2.80 9.92 -7.22
N LYS A 268 -3.85 10.31 -6.48
CA LYS A 268 -3.84 10.29 -5.00
C LYS A 268 -3.83 8.88 -4.43
N PHE A 269 -4.53 7.94 -5.05
CA PHE A 269 -4.51 6.53 -4.62
C PHE A 269 -3.09 5.96 -4.66
N PHE A 270 -2.34 6.26 -5.73
CA PHE A 270 -0.94 5.83 -5.85
C PHE A 270 0.00 6.55 -4.89
N ALA A 271 -0.22 7.84 -4.63
CA ALA A 271 0.53 8.57 -3.60
C ALA A 271 0.29 8.00 -2.18
N MET A 272 -0.91 7.51 -1.88
CA MET A 272 -1.23 6.89 -0.59
C MET A 272 -0.65 5.49 -0.42
N LEU A 273 -0.65 4.68 -1.49
CA LEU A 273 -0.06 3.34 -1.49
C LEU A 273 1.46 3.32 -1.32
N SER A 274 2.13 4.43 -1.60
CA SER A 274 3.58 4.59 -1.43
C SER A 274 3.98 5.23 -0.11
N ALA A 275 3.03 5.87 0.60
CA ALA A 275 3.27 6.50 1.88
C ALA A 275 3.15 5.55 3.09
N ASN A 276 2.71 4.29 2.89
CA ASN A 276 2.42 3.28 3.92
C ASN A 276 2.91 1.88 3.53
#